data_AF-A0A9P7J458-F1
#
_entry.id   AF-A0A9P7J458-F1
#
_cell.length_a   1.000
_cell.length_b   1.000
_cell.length_c   1.000
_cell.angle_alpha   90.00
_cell.angle_beta   90.00
_cell.angle_gamma   90.00
#
_symmetry.space_group_name_H-M   'P 1'
#
loop_
_entity.id
_entity.type
_entity.pdbx_description
1 polymer ?
#
loop_
_entity_poly.entity_id
_entity_poly.type
_entity_poly.pdbx_seq_one_letter_code
_entity_poly.pdbx_strand_id
1 'polypeptide(L)' 'IIYDVGCQWCIHFAECVANCPGLSLPEQSQVLTAVGKFHLSAHKLPCFARFSLNFIQGAGQVDGEILETLWASFNKIS' A
#
# COMPACT_ATOMS: atom_id res chain seq x y z
N ILE A 1 1.56 -1.71 -5.43
CA ILE A 1 0.32 -1.15 -4.85
C ILE A 1 0.68 -0.52 -3.52
N ILE A 2 0.37 0.76 -3.33
CA ILE A 2 0.54 1.47 -2.05
C ILE A 2 -0.84 1.62 -1.44
N TYR A 3 -1.02 1.14 -0.22
CA TYR A 3 -2.31 1.18 0.47
C TYR A 3 -2.08 1.13 1.98
N ASP A 4 -2.86 1.90 2.74
CA ASP A 4 -2.67 2.15 4.18
C ASP A 4 -2.61 0.83 4.95
N VAL A 5 -3.53 -0.09 4.64
CA VAL A 5 -3.60 -1.43 5.23
C VAL A 5 -3.12 -2.52 4.27
N GLY A 6 -2.24 -2.17 3.35
CA GLY A 6 -1.68 -3.08 2.35
C GLY A 6 -1.09 -4.35 2.97
N CYS A 7 -0.50 -4.28 4.16
CA CYS A 7 0.05 -5.43 4.87
C CYS A 7 -0.99 -6.47 5.34
N GLN A 8 -2.24 -6.06 5.49
CA GLN A 8 -3.36 -6.94 5.84
C GLN A 8 -4.08 -7.38 4.57
N TRP A 9 -4.37 -6.42 3.69
CA TRP A 9 -5.09 -6.64 2.44
C TRP A 9 -4.38 -7.64 1.52
N CYS A 10 -3.06 -7.55 1.39
CA CYS A 10 -2.31 -8.40 0.45
C CYS A 10 -2.39 -9.89 0.77
N ILE A 11 -2.72 -10.26 2.01
CA ILE A 11 -2.81 -11.65 2.48
C ILE A 11 -3.90 -12.40 1.70
N HIS A 12 -5.02 -11.73 1.41
CA HIS A 12 -6.18 -12.32 0.74
C HIS A 12 -6.28 -11.91 -0.73
N PHE A 13 -5.31 -11.16 -1.26
CA PHE A 13 -5.41 -10.60 -2.61
C PHE A 13 -5.67 -11.66 -3.68
N ALA A 14 -4.88 -12.74 -3.70
CA ALA A 14 -5.04 -13.80 -4.70
C ALA A 14 -6.41 -14.49 -4.61
N GLU A 15 -6.90 -14.72 -3.39
CA GLU A 15 -8.23 -15.28 -3.14
C GLU A 15 -9.34 -14.33 -3.63
N CYS A 16 -9.22 -13.03 -3.35
CA CYS A 16 -10.17 -12.03 -3.84
C CYS A 16 -10.22 -12.00 -5.36
N VAL A 17 -9.07 -12.09 -6.05
CA VAL A 17 -9.04 -12.16 -7.52
C VAL A 17 -9.74 -13.42 -8.01
N ALA A 18 -9.39 -14.59 -7.47
CA ALA A 18 -9.97 -15.87 -7.89
C ALA A 18 -11.49 -15.91 -7.71
N ASN A 19 -12.01 -15.25 -6.67
CA ASN A 19 -13.43 -15.21 -6.35
C ASN A 19 -14.19 -14.08 -7.07
N CYS A 20 -13.54 -13.25 -7.88
CA CYS A 20 -14.17 -12.12 -8.58
C CYS A 20 -14.41 -12.47 -10.05
N PRO A 21 -15.67 -12.68 -10.50
CA PRO A 21 -15.97 -12.96 -11.90
C PRO A 21 -15.52 -11.80 -12.80
N GLY A 22 -14.72 -12.13 -13.82
CA GLY A 22 -14.18 -11.15 -14.77
C GLY A 22 -12.83 -10.56 -14.36
N LEU A 23 -12.27 -10.94 -13.20
CA LEU A 23 -10.91 -10.55 -12.81
C LEU A 23 -9.95 -11.72 -13.04
N SER A 24 -8.78 -11.43 -13.58
CA SER A 24 -7.68 -12.38 -13.72
C SER A 24 -6.35 -11.65 -13.60
N LEU A 25 -5.33 -12.37 -13.12
CA LEU A 25 -3.96 -11.88 -13.10
C LEU A 25 -3.19 -12.49 -14.26
N PRO A 26 -2.33 -11.71 -14.96
CA PRO A 26 -1.40 -12.26 -15.93
C PRO A 26 -0.46 -13.29 -15.28
N GLU A 27 -0.13 -14.38 -15.99
CA GLU A 27 0.70 -15.50 -15.48
C GLU A 27 2.06 -15.07 -14.90
N GLN A 28 2.59 -13.91 -15.30
CA GLN A 28 3.91 -13.40 -14.91
C GLN A 28 3.83 -12.11 -14.08
N SER A 29 2.65 -11.80 -13.52
CA SER A 29 2.47 -10.58 -12.73
C SER A 29 2.95 -10.78 -11.29
N GLN A 30 3.95 -10.00 -10.89
CA GLN A 30 4.32 -9.86 -9.47
C GLN A 30 3.63 -8.63 -8.90
N VAL A 31 2.73 -8.84 -7.94
CA VAL A 31 2.08 -7.74 -7.20
C VAL A 31 2.85 -7.50 -5.91
N LEU A 32 3.57 -6.38 -5.87
CA LEU A 32 4.21 -5.89 -4.65
C LEU A 32 3.27 -4.93 -3.93
N THR A 33 3.18 -5.07 -2.61
CA THR A 33 2.39 -4.19 -1.75
C THR A 33 3.29 -3.40 -0.82
N ALA A 34 2.94 -2.14 -0.59
CA ALA A 34 3.60 -1.22 0.33
C ALA A 34 2.54 -0.51 1.18
N VAL A 35 2.99 0.04 2.31
CA VAL A 35 2.22 0.99 3.11
C VAL A 35 2.95 2.32 3.02
N GLY A 36 2.22 3.42 2.83
CA GLY A 36 2.86 4.72 2.73
C GLY A 36 3.47 5.15 4.06
N LYS A 37 4.47 6.04 3.99
CA LYS A 37 5.45 6.19 5.08
C LYS A 37 4.82 6.73 6.36
N PHE A 38 3.84 7.62 6.24
CA PHE A 38 3.09 8.14 7.38
C PHE A 38 2.38 7.01 8.13
N HIS A 39 1.56 6.23 7.42
CA HIS A 39 0.80 5.10 7.96
C HIS A 39 1.68 3.97 8.49
N LEU A 40 2.79 3.67 7.82
CA LEU A 40 3.65 2.55 8.17
C LEU A 40 4.21 2.64 9.60
N SER A 41 4.42 3.86 10.11
CA SER A 41 4.90 4.09 11.47
C SER A 41 3.95 3.60 12.56
N ALA A 42 2.64 3.56 12.27
CA ALA A 42 1.61 3.09 13.18
C ALA A 42 1.40 1.56 13.13
N HIS A 43 2.06 0.87 12.21
CA HIS A 43 1.95 -0.58 12.05
C HIS A 43 2.90 -1.34 13.00
N LYS A 44 2.66 -2.64 13.17
CA LYS A 44 3.55 -3.52 13.91
C LYS A 44 4.98 -3.51 13.31
N LEU A 45 5.98 -3.65 14.17
CA LEU A 45 7.40 -3.55 13.79
C LEU A 45 7.80 -4.39 12.55
N PRO A 46 7.33 -5.64 12.36
CA PRO A 46 7.66 -6.40 11.16
C PRO A 46 7.19 -5.79 9.84
N CYS A 47 6.18 -4.91 9.87
CA CYS A 47 5.69 -4.26 8.67
C CYS A 47 6.72 -3.30 8.08
N PHE A 48 7.56 -2.67 8.90
CA PHE A 48 8.57 -1.72 8.43
C PHE A 48 9.51 -2.37 7.39
N ALA A 49 10.10 -3.52 7.72
CA ALA A 49 11.02 -4.20 6.81
C ALA A 49 10.33 -4.76 5.55
N ARG A 50 9.04 -5.13 5.64
CA ARG A 50 8.33 -5.83 4.57
C ARG A 50 7.57 -4.94 3.60
N PHE A 51 7.06 -3.79 4.08
CA PHE A 51 6.13 -2.95 3.34
C PHE A 51 6.61 -1.51 3.19
N SER A 52 7.83 -1.18 3.64
CA SER A 52 8.40 0.14 3.41
C SER A 52 8.73 0.34 1.94
N LEU A 53 8.27 1.48 1.41
CA LEU A 53 8.64 1.98 0.09
C LEU A 53 10.16 2.15 -0.08
N ASN A 54 10.91 2.32 1.01
CA ASN A 54 12.37 2.45 0.96
C ASN A 54 13.08 1.16 0.52
N PHE A 55 12.41 0.01 0.61
CA PHE A 55 12.98 -1.30 0.30
C PHE A 55 12.41 -1.94 -0.97
N ILE A 56 11.55 -1.22 -1.71
CA ILE A 56 10.93 -1.71 -2.94
C ILE A 56 11.69 -1.15 -4.16
N GLN A 57 12.27 -2.04 -4.94
CA GLN A 57 12.94 -1.69 -6.18
C GLN A 57 11.95 -1.01 -7.15
N GLY A 58 12.36 0.13 -7.72
CA GLY A 58 11.55 0.88 -8.66
C GLY A 58 10.47 1.78 -8.05
N ALA A 59 10.29 1.77 -6.72
CA ALA A 59 9.33 2.66 -6.05
C ALA A 59 9.75 4.15 -6.11
N GLY A 60 11.05 4.42 -6.26
CA GLY A 60 11.59 5.77 -6.19
C GLY A 60 11.47 6.38 -4.78
N GLN A 61 11.68 7.69 -4.68
CA GLN A 61 11.53 8.44 -3.43
C GLN A 61 10.14 9.04 -3.34
N VAL A 62 9.18 8.23 -2.91
CA VAL A 62 7.78 8.64 -2.73
C VAL A 62 7.35 8.46 -1.29
N ASP A 63 6.42 9.30 -0.84
CA ASP A 63 5.80 9.20 0.49
C ASP A 63 4.73 8.10 0.51
N GLY A 64 3.93 8.04 -0.56
CA GLY A 64 2.80 7.12 -0.65
C GLY A 64 1.51 7.64 -0.01
N GLU A 65 1.53 8.79 0.70
CA GLU A 65 0.39 9.32 1.48
C GLU A 65 0.14 10.82 1.27
N ILE A 66 0.41 11.37 0.07
CA ILE A 66 0.40 12.84 -0.13
C ILE A 66 -0.94 13.49 0.23
N LEU A 67 -2.07 12.82 0.02
CA LEU A 67 -3.39 13.38 0.27
C LEU A 67 -3.62 13.62 1.76
N GLU A 68 -3.15 12.72 2.62
CA GLU A 68 -3.46 12.74 4.05
C GLU A 68 -2.63 13.78 4.80
N THR A 69 -1.37 13.93 4.41
CA THR A 69 -0.50 15.00 4.92
C THR A 69 -1.09 16.39 4.63
N LEU A 70 -1.90 16.51 3.57
CA LEU A 70 -2.58 17.77 3.21
C LEU A 70 -3.91 17.99 3.93
N TRP A 71 -4.50 16.96 4.56
CA TRP A 71 -5.78 17.10 5.26
C TRP A 71 -5.74 18.18 6.35
N ALA A 72 -4.64 18.31 7.09
CA ALA A 72 -4.53 19.34 8.12
C ALA A 72 -4.68 20.76 7.56
N SER A 73 -4.25 20.98 6.32
CA SER A 73 -4.40 22.26 5.61
C SER A 73 -5.79 22.40 4.99
N PHE A 74 -6.33 21.33 4.37
CA PHE A 74 -7.64 21.36 3.72
C PHE A 74 -8.83 21.34 4.69
N ASN A 75 -8.69 20.76 5.88
CA ASN A 75 -9.77 20.77 6.89
C ASN A 75 -10.13 22.19 7.35
N LYS A 76 -9.23 23.17 7.18
CA LYS A 76 -9.49 24.57 7.54
C LYS A 76 -10.46 25.29 6.59
N ILE A 77 -10.66 24.75 5.39
CA ILE A 77 -11.53 25.32 4.36
C ILE A 77 -12.83 24.53 4.16
N SER A 78 -13.07 23.53 5.02
CA SER A 78 -14.28 22.69 5.02
C SER A 78 -15.42 23.29 5.85
#